data_AF-A0A7S4NCA5-F1
#
_entry.id   AF-A0A7S4NCA5-F1
#
_cell.length_a   1.000
_cell.length_b   1.000
_cell.length_c   1.000
_cell.angle_alpha   90.00
_cell.angle_beta   90.00
_cell.angle_gamma   90.00
#
_symmetry.space_group_name_H-M   'P 1'
#
loop_
_entity.id
_entity.type
_entity.pdbx_description
1 polymer ?
#
loop_
_entity_poly.entity_id
_entity_poly.type
_entity_poly.pdbx_seq_one_letter_code
_entity_poly.pdbx_strand_id
1 'polypeptide(L)'
;VPAEDRNRTSPFPYGGHRFEFRAVGSSQNVSMVNTVLCSAIADAFTKFADAIEGGTAPLVVAQASLQENWNIIFNGDGYSAEWPVEAAKRGLRNTASGVDAVEALSDGKNIALFEKLGVMSKEETVARAVAMHDQYAGIVEIELKVMIEMITRKCVPACKAAGLSSSVVQGLTAGVSK
;
A
#
# COMPACT_ATOMS: atom_id res chain seq x y z
N VAL A 1 4.11 8.82 25.78
CA VAL A 1 3.29 8.28 24.68
C VAL A 1 1.95 7.89 25.29
N PRO A 2 0.82 8.40 24.80
CA PRO A 2 -0.49 8.03 25.33
C PRO A 2 -0.70 6.51 25.22
N ALA A 3 -1.47 5.91 26.13
CA ALA A 3 -1.79 4.48 26.08
C ALA A 3 -2.68 4.11 24.87
N GLU A 4 -3.33 5.09 24.25
CA GLU A 4 -4.13 4.97 23.03
C GLU A 4 -3.70 6.01 22.00
N ASP A 5 -3.41 5.58 20.78
CA ASP A 5 -3.21 6.44 19.63
C ASP A 5 -4.53 6.58 18.84
N ARG A 6 -5.12 7.78 18.90
CA ARG A 6 -6.33 8.14 18.14
C ARG A 6 -6.02 8.93 16.86
N ASN A 7 -4.75 9.00 16.46
CA ASN A 7 -4.33 9.71 15.27
C ASN A 7 -4.99 9.13 14.02
N ARG A 8 -5.85 9.92 13.35
CA ARG A 8 -6.56 9.52 12.13
C ARG A 8 -5.72 9.56 10.86
N THR A 9 -4.52 10.13 10.95
CA THR A 9 -3.56 10.25 9.84
C THR A 9 -2.49 9.15 9.88
N SER A 10 -2.43 8.37 10.98
CA SER A 10 -1.55 7.21 11.11
C SER A 10 -2.13 6.00 10.36
N PRO A 11 -1.30 5.25 9.59
CA PRO A 11 -1.73 4.03 8.93
C PRO A 11 -1.84 2.82 9.88
N PHE A 12 -1.21 2.87 11.06
CA PHE A 12 -1.17 1.73 12.00
C PHE A 12 -1.23 2.15 13.49
N PRO A 13 -2.27 2.89 13.93
CA PRO A 13 -2.39 3.30 15.33
C PRO A 13 -2.75 2.16 16.28
N TYR A 14 -2.31 2.31 17.54
CA TYR A 14 -2.69 1.43 18.65
C TYR A 14 -3.93 1.98 19.38
N GLY A 15 -5.08 1.33 19.20
CA GLY A 15 -6.36 1.71 19.81
C GLY A 15 -6.57 1.18 21.23
N GLY A 16 -5.51 0.95 22.01
CA GLY A 16 -5.57 0.53 23.42
C GLY A 16 -5.66 -0.98 23.67
N HIS A 17 -6.37 -1.73 22.81
CA HIS A 17 -6.48 -3.20 22.90
C HIS A 17 -6.29 -3.89 21.54
N ARG A 18 -6.04 -3.12 20.48
CA ARG A 18 -5.84 -3.59 19.11
C ARG A 18 -5.01 -2.60 18.33
N PHE A 19 -4.37 -3.07 17.26
CA PHE A 19 -3.87 -2.21 16.20
C PHE A 19 -4.92 -2.08 15.09
N GLU A 20 -4.97 -0.92 14.45
CA GLU A 20 -5.83 -0.68 13.29
C GLU A 20 -4.98 -0.45 12.05
N PHE A 21 -5.00 -1.36 11.08
CA PHE A 21 -4.36 -1.12 9.78
C PHE A 21 -5.29 -0.38 8.84
N ARG A 22 -4.97 0.87 8.54
CA ARG A 22 -5.85 1.80 7.82
C ARG A 22 -5.46 2.03 6.36
N ALA A 23 -4.35 1.45 5.90
CA ALA A 23 -3.89 1.59 4.53
C ALA A 23 -4.68 0.72 3.52
N VAL A 24 -5.63 -0.11 3.99
CA VAL A 24 -6.42 -1.01 3.14
C VAL A 24 -7.49 -0.25 2.37
N GLY A 25 -7.53 -0.42 1.05
CA GLY A 25 -8.58 0.14 0.20
C GLY A 25 -9.93 -0.57 0.41
N SER A 26 -11.03 0.16 0.29
CA SER A 26 -12.39 -0.35 0.58
C SER A 26 -12.85 -1.51 -0.32
N SER A 27 -12.30 -1.61 -1.53
CA SER A 27 -12.59 -2.69 -2.49
C SER A 27 -11.57 -3.84 -2.45
N GLN A 28 -10.51 -3.73 -1.64
CA GLN A 28 -9.46 -4.73 -1.59
C GLN A 28 -9.89 -5.96 -0.79
N ASN A 29 -9.46 -7.14 -1.25
CA ASN A 29 -9.61 -8.36 -0.48
C ASN A 29 -8.63 -8.35 0.71
N VAL A 30 -9.19 -8.35 1.92
CA VAL A 30 -8.42 -8.33 3.18
C VAL A 30 -7.60 -9.59 3.42
N SER A 31 -7.85 -10.70 2.71
CA SER A 31 -7.13 -11.96 2.91
C SER A 31 -5.63 -11.79 2.66
N MET A 32 -5.25 -11.14 1.55
CA MET A 32 -3.83 -10.96 1.21
C MET A 32 -3.14 -10.01 2.20
N VAL A 33 -3.85 -8.96 2.63
CA VAL A 33 -3.34 -8.06 3.67
C VAL A 33 -3.08 -8.82 4.96
N ASN A 34 -4.03 -9.66 5.38
CA ASN A 34 -3.88 -10.50 6.57
C ASN A 34 -2.76 -11.53 6.39
N THR A 35 -2.59 -12.13 5.22
CA THR A 35 -1.47 -13.03 4.93
C THR A 35 -0.13 -12.31 5.18
N VAL A 36 0.05 -11.11 4.60
CA VAL A 36 1.28 -10.32 4.79
C VAL A 36 1.50 -9.96 6.25
N LEU A 37 0.49 -9.40 6.92
CA LEU A 37 0.58 -8.97 8.32
C LEU A 37 0.87 -10.15 9.25
N CYS A 38 0.14 -11.25 9.12
CA CYS A 38 0.34 -12.43 9.94
C CYS A 38 1.71 -13.06 9.70
N SER A 39 2.20 -13.13 8.45
CA SER A 39 3.55 -13.62 8.15
C SER A 39 4.64 -12.73 8.76
N ALA A 40 4.52 -11.41 8.62
CA ALA A 40 5.49 -10.48 9.20
C ALA A 40 5.52 -10.55 10.74
N ILE A 41 4.34 -10.67 11.36
CA ILE A 41 4.19 -10.83 12.81
C ILE A 41 4.77 -12.17 13.27
N ALA A 42 4.49 -13.26 12.55
CA ALA A 42 5.02 -14.59 12.87
C ALA A 42 6.56 -14.60 12.85
N ASP A 43 7.19 -14.04 11.82
CA ASP A 43 8.65 -13.96 11.74
C ASP A 43 9.26 -13.10 12.86
N ALA A 44 8.60 -12.00 13.24
CA ALA A 44 9.02 -11.19 14.39
C ALA A 44 8.94 -11.98 15.70
N PHE A 45 7.86 -12.73 15.93
CA PHE A 45 7.73 -13.57 17.12
C PHE A 45 8.70 -14.75 17.14
N THR A 46 9.01 -15.35 15.98
CA THR A 46 10.08 -16.36 15.89
C THR A 46 11.41 -15.79 16.37
N LYS A 47 11.80 -14.61 15.91
CA LYS A 47 13.05 -13.96 16.37
C LYS A 47 13.06 -13.71 17.88
N PHE A 48 11.93 -13.32 18.45
CA PHE A 48 11.82 -13.11 19.90
C PHE A 48 11.92 -14.43 20.66
N ALA A 49 11.22 -15.48 20.19
CA ALA A 49 11.25 -16.80 20.79
C ALA A 49 12.67 -17.37 20.76
N ASP A 50 13.33 -17.36 19.59
CA ASP A 50 14.70 -17.87 19.42
C ASP A 50 15.69 -17.18 20.37
N ALA A 51 15.59 -15.85 20.54
CA ALA A 51 16.46 -15.10 21.44
C ALA A 51 16.23 -15.44 22.92
N ILE A 52 14.96 -15.62 23.32
CA ILE A 52 14.57 -15.96 24.69
C ILE A 52 14.96 -17.41 25.03
N GLU A 53 14.67 -18.35 24.13
CA GLU A 53 15.06 -19.76 24.27
C GLU A 53 16.58 -19.93 24.26
N GLY A 54 17.29 -19.06 23.54
CA GLY A 54 18.75 -18.92 23.59
C GLY A 54 19.31 -18.33 24.89
N GLY A 55 18.46 -17.98 25.86
CA GLY A 55 18.85 -17.51 27.20
C GLY A 55 18.87 -16.00 27.40
N THR A 56 18.44 -15.21 26.41
CA THR A 56 18.32 -13.75 26.58
C THR A 56 17.09 -13.42 27.40
N ALA A 57 17.23 -12.56 28.41
CA ALA A 57 16.09 -12.15 29.23
C ALA A 57 15.01 -11.44 28.36
N PRO A 58 13.71 -11.75 28.51
CA PRO A 58 12.66 -11.17 27.68
C PRO A 58 12.64 -9.64 27.63
N LEU A 59 12.96 -8.99 28.75
CA LEU A 59 13.06 -7.52 28.81
C LEU A 59 14.15 -6.96 27.90
N VAL A 60 15.29 -7.65 27.80
CA VAL A 60 16.42 -7.24 26.95
C VAL A 60 16.04 -7.38 25.48
N VAL A 61 15.38 -8.47 25.09
CA VAL A 61 14.88 -8.68 23.72
C VAL A 61 13.90 -7.57 23.33
N ALA A 62 12.95 -7.25 24.20
CA ALA A 62 11.96 -6.20 23.97
C ALA A 62 12.61 -4.81 23.83
N GLN A 63 13.56 -4.48 24.71
CA GLN A 63 14.29 -3.20 24.65
C GLN A 63 15.12 -3.08 23.36
N ALA A 64 15.83 -4.15 22.97
CA ALA A 64 16.61 -4.17 21.74
C ALA A 64 15.73 -3.97 20.51
N SER A 65 14.59 -4.68 20.42
CA SER A 65 13.65 -4.53 19.30
C SER A 65 13.06 -3.12 19.23
N LEU A 66 12.71 -2.51 20.38
CA LEU A 66 12.21 -1.14 20.43
C LEU A 66 13.25 -0.13 19.92
N GLN A 67 14.52 -0.30 20.29
CA GLN A 67 15.62 0.57 19.84
C GLN A 67 15.85 0.45 18.33
N GLU A 68 15.87 -0.78 17.81
CA GLU A 68 16.06 -1.05 16.38
C GLU A 68 14.93 -0.45 15.52
N ASN A 69 13.70 -0.44 16.04
CA ASN A 69 12.50 -0.01 15.32
C ASN A 69 12.00 1.37 15.79
N TRP A 70 12.83 2.17 16.46
CA TRP A 70 12.38 3.47 16.98
C TRP A 70 12.01 4.46 15.86
N ASN A 71 12.68 4.35 14.71
CA ASN A 71 12.49 5.25 13.56
C ASN A 71 11.08 5.16 12.93
N ILE A 72 10.37 4.04 13.08
CA ILE A 72 9.01 3.86 12.54
C ILE A 72 7.92 4.45 13.45
N ILE A 73 8.23 4.81 14.70
CA ILE A 73 7.26 5.36 15.65
C ILE A 73 7.05 6.86 15.39
N PHE A 74 5.82 7.24 15.05
CA PHE A 74 5.45 8.62 14.75
C PHE A 74 4.08 8.97 15.34
N ASN A 75 4.02 10.07 16.10
CA ASN A 75 2.81 10.55 16.78
C ASN A 75 2.35 11.94 16.27
N GLY A 76 2.88 12.39 15.12
CA GLY A 76 2.55 13.70 14.53
C GLY A 76 1.47 13.61 13.45
N ASP A 77 1.34 14.67 12.67
CA ASP A 77 0.42 14.73 11.53
C ASP A 77 1.03 14.06 10.28
N GLY A 78 0.45 12.94 9.87
CA GLY A 78 0.87 12.17 8.70
C GLY A 78 0.49 12.79 7.35
N TYR A 79 -0.39 13.80 7.33
CA TYR A 79 -0.77 14.53 6.11
C TYR A 79 -0.01 15.84 5.92
N SER A 80 0.80 16.23 6.91
CA SER A 80 1.66 17.40 6.81
C SER A 80 2.65 17.28 5.63
N ALA A 81 2.97 18.41 4.99
CA ALA A 81 3.94 18.45 3.89
C ALA A 81 5.37 18.14 4.37
N GLU A 82 5.61 18.32 5.68
CA GLU A 82 6.87 18.05 6.35
C GLU A 82 7.10 16.55 6.60
N TRP A 83 6.04 15.76 6.74
CA TRP A 83 6.15 14.34 7.07
C TRP A 83 6.94 13.53 6.03
N PRO A 84 6.69 13.64 4.70
CA PRO A 84 7.49 12.93 3.71
C PRO A 84 8.99 13.23 3.78
N VAL A 85 9.36 14.48 4.11
CA VAL A 85 10.76 14.90 4.25
C VAL A 85 11.41 14.25 5.47
N GLU A 86 10.70 14.25 6.60
CA GLU A 86 11.15 13.62 7.83
C GLU A 86 11.19 12.09 7.72
N ALA A 87 10.18 11.48 7.12
CA ALA A 87 10.11 10.04 6.86
C ALA A 87 11.30 9.57 6.00
N ALA A 88 11.68 10.33 4.97
CA ALA A 88 12.86 10.05 4.17
C ALA A 88 14.16 10.11 4.98
N LYS A 89 14.33 11.10 5.87
CA LYS A 89 15.48 11.18 6.79
C LYS A 89 15.57 9.99 7.73
N ARG A 90 14.42 9.41 8.12
CA ARG A 90 14.31 8.20 8.96
C ARG A 90 14.52 6.89 8.18
N GLY A 91 14.70 6.97 6.87
CA GLY A 91 14.85 5.81 5.99
C GLY A 91 13.53 5.07 5.69
N LEU A 92 12.38 5.72 5.91
CA LEU A 92 11.08 5.11 5.64
C LEU A 92 10.78 5.17 4.14
N ARG A 93 10.40 4.02 3.56
CA ARG A 93 10.03 3.92 2.14
C ARG A 93 8.70 4.64 1.89
N ASN A 94 8.66 5.48 0.86
CA ASN A 94 7.44 6.11 0.36
C ASN A 94 7.29 5.79 -1.13
N THR A 95 6.43 4.82 -1.45
CA THR A 95 6.16 4.39 -2.84
C THR A 95 4.78 4.89 -3.26
N ALA A 96 4.75 5.94 -4.08
CA ALA A 96 3.49 6.55 -4.54
C ALA A 96 2.86 5.80 -5.73
N SER A 97 3.66 5.10 -6.53
CA SER A 97 3.19 4.32 -7.67
C SER A 97 2.60 2.99 -7.20
N GLY A 98 1.34 2.75 -7.56
CA GLY A 98 0.69 1.47 -7.29
C GLY A 98 1.37 0.31 -8.02
N VAL A 99 1.91 0.56 -9.22
CA VAL A 99 2.65 -0.43 -10.01
C VAL A 99 3.93 -0.82 -9.25
N ASP A 100 4.77 0.15 -8.89
CA ASP A 100 6.02 -0.09 -8.17
C ASP A 100 5.77 -0.72 -6.78
N ALA A 101 4.64 -0.40 -6.15
CA ALA A 101 4.25 -1.00 -4.87
C ALA A 101 3.90 -2.49 -4.99
N VAL A 102 3.30 -2.91 -6.11
CA VAL A 102 3.02 -4.34 -6.38
C VAL A 102 4.32 -5.11 -6.61
N GLU A 103 5.30 -4.52 -7.30
CA GLU A 103 6.61 -5.17 -7.51
C GLU A 103 7.31 -5.53 -6.20
N ALA A 104 7.13 -4.71 -5.16
CA ALA A 104 7.71 -4.96 -3.85
C ALA A 104 7.26 -6.31 -3.23
N LEU A 105 6.13 -6.88 -3.65
CA LEU A 105 5.72 -8.23 -3.22
C LEU A 105 6.77 -9.29 -3.59
N SER A 106 7.43 -9.10 -4.73
CA SER A 106 8.48 -9.97 -5.25
C SER A 106 9.90 -9.55 -4.85
N ASP A 107 10.06 -8.59 -3.94
CA ASP A 107 11.37 -8.27 -3.35
C ASP A 107 11.96 -9.54 -2.70
N GLY A 108 13.26 -9.79 -2.90
CA GLY A 108 13.90 -11.01 -2.41
C GLY A 108 13.73 -11.25 -0.90
N LYS A 109 13.68 -10.18 -0.10
CA LYS A 109 13.41 -10.27 1.35
C LYS A 109 11.99 -10.78 1.67
N ASN A 110 11.01 -10.44 0.84
CA ASN A 110 9.61 -10.79 1.05
C ASN A 110 9.34 -12.22 0.57
N ILE A 111 9.95 -12.63 -0.54
CA ILE A 111 9.98 -14.03 -0.98
C ILE A 111 10.58 -14.91 0.11
N ALA A 112 11.76 -14.54 0.63
CA ALA A 112 12.43 -15.29 1.69
C ALA A 112 11.58 -15.41 2.97
N LEU A 113 10.84 -14.36 3.34
CA LEU A 113 9.90 -14.39 4.46
C LEU A 113 8.80 -15.44 4.24
N PHE A 114 8.16 -15.44 3.07
CA PHE A 114 7.08 -16.38 2.78
C PHE A 114 7.57 -17.82 2.66
N GLU A 115 8.73 -18.05 2.03
CA GLU A 115 9.33 -19.38 1.90
C GLU A 115 9.74 -19.94 3.27
N LYS A 116 10.39 -19.11 4.10
CA LYS A 116 10.79 -19.50 5.47
C LYS A 116 9.60 -20.00 6.28
N LEU A 117 8.45 -19.35 6.14
CA LEU A 117 7.23 -19.68 6.90
C LEU A 117 6.36 -20.74 6.20
N GLY A 118 6.73 -21.21 5.01
CA GLY A 118 5.92 -22.15 4.22
C GLY A 118 4.57 -21.59 3.78
N VAL A 119 4.46 -20.26 3.61
CA VAL A 119 3.21 -19.57 3.28
C VAL A 119 3.00 -19.50 1.77
N MET A 120 4.05 -19.16 1.02
CA MET A 120 4.08 -19.16 -0.44
C MET A 120 5.50 -19.49 -0.92
N SER A 121 5.62 -20.14 -2.07
CA SER A 121 6.88 -20.28 -2.78
C SER A 121 7.27 -18.99 -3.51
N LYS A 122 8.51 -18.91 -4.01
CA LYS A 122 8.94 -17.87 -4.93
C LYS A 122 8.03 -17.74 -6.15
N GLU A 123 7.70 -18.85 -6.80
CA GLU A 123 6.86 -18.87 -8.00
C GLU A 123 5.46 -18.34 -7.69
N GLU A 124 4.87 -18.75 -6.57
CA GLU A 124 3.54 -18.28 -6.13
C GLU A 124 3.55 -16.78 -5.81
N THR A 125 4.61 -16.29 -5.16
CA THR A 125 4.75 -14.86 -4.82
C THR A 125 4.86 -14.01 -6.10
N VAL A 126 5.69 -14.43 -7.06
CA VAL A 126 5.85 -13.74 -8.34
C VAL A 126 4.57 -13.80 -9.16
N ALA A 127 3.93 -14.97 -9.26
CA ALA A 127 2.68 -15.14 -9.99
C ALA A 127 1.58 -14.23 -9.44
N ARG A 128 1.54 -14.03 -8.12
CA ARG A 128 0.60 -13.12 -7.47
C ARG A 128 0.88 -11.65 -7.81
N ALA A 129 2.14 -11.22 -7.85
CA ALA A 129 2.49 -9.87 -8.30
C ALA A 129 2.06 -9.63 -9.76
N VAL A 130 2.31 -10.59 -10.64
CA VAL A 130 1.86 -10.54 -12.05
C VAL A 130 0.34 -10.42 -12.14
N ALA A 131 -0.41 -11.26 -11.41
CA ALA A 131 -1.87 -11.20 -11.41
C ALA A 131 -2.41 -9.84 -10.91
N MET A 132 -1.75 -9.22 -9.93
CA MET A 132 -2.11 -7.88 -9.46
C MET A 132 -1.84 -6.80 -10.51
N HIS A 133 -0.73 -6.89 -11.26
CA HIS A 133 -0.47 -6.01 -12.38
C HIS A 133 -1.49 -6.16 -13.51
N ASP A 134 -1.85 -7.39 -13.88
CA ASP A 134 -2.86 -7.67 -14.90
C ASP A 134 -4.22 -7.10 -14.50
N GLN A 135 -4.62 -7.29 -13.23
CA GLN A 135 -5.85 -6.71 -12.71
C GLN A 135 -5.82 -5.18 -12.76
N TYR A 136 -4.71 -4.55 -12.38
CA TYR A 136 -4.56 -3.10 -12.43
C TYR A 136 -4.64 -2.58 -13.87
N ALA A 137 -3.91 -3.20 -14.79
CA ALA A 137 -3.93 -2.84 -16.21
C ALA A 137 -5.33 -2.95 -16.81
N GLY A 138 -6.05 -4.04 -16.49
CA GLY A 138 -7.42 -4.24 -16.96
C GLY A 138 -8.41 -3.21 -16.42
N ILE A 139 -8.29 -2.80 -15.15
CA ILE A 139 -9.13 -1.73 -14.58
C ILE A 139 -8.88 -0.40 -15.30
N VAL A 140 -7.61 -0.01 -15.46
CA VAL A 140 -7.22 1.23 -16.16
C VAL A 140 -7.73 1.22 -17.61
N GLU A 141 -7.61 0.09 -18.30
CA GLU A 141 -8.10 -0.05 -19.68
C GLU A 141 -9.63 0.16 -19.75
N ILE A 142 -10.38 -0.43 -18.83
CA ILE A 142 -11.85 -0.25 -18.77
C ILE A 142 -12.20 1.22 -18.48
N GLU A 143 -11.55 1.85 -17.52
CA GLU A 143 -11.77 3.26 -17.17
C GLU A 143 -11.53 4.18 -18.37
N LEU A 144 -10.44 3.96 -19.10
CA LEU A 144 -10.12 4.71 -20.32
C LEU A 144 -11.16 4.51 -21.41
N LYS A 145 -11.57 3.26 -21.68
CA LYS A 145 -12.62 2.95 -22.67
C LYS A 145 -13.94 3.61 -22.32
N VAL A 146 -14.36 3.56 -21.05
CA VAL A 146 -15.58 4.21 -20.57
C VAL A 146 -15.48 5.73 -20.72
N MET A 147 -14.34 6.33 -20.39
CA MET A 147 -14.10 7.77 -20.56
C MET A 147 -14.22 8.18 -22.02
N ILE A 148 -13.55 7.45 -22.92
CA ILE A 148 -13.62 7.65 -24.37
C ILE A 148 -15.06 7.57 -24.88
N GLU A 149 -15.80 6.55 -24.43
CA GLU A 149 -17.20 6.38 -24.81
C GLU A 149 -18.07 7.54 -24.31
N MET A 150 -17.91 7.93 -23.04
CA MET A 150 -18.65 9.05 -22.46
C MET A 150 -18.37 10.36 -23.20
N ILE A 151 -17.12 10.64 -23.53
CA ILE A 151 -16.77 11.86 -24.27
C ILE A 151 -17.41 11.84 -25.66
N THR A 152 -17.27 10.73 -26.39
CA THR A 152 -17.72 10.62 -27.78
C THR A 152 -19.24 10.61 -27.90
N ARG A 153 -19.93 9.86 -27.03
CA ARG A 153 -21.37 9.60 -27.14
C ARG A 153 -22.22 10.55 -26.31
N LYS A 154 -21.68 11.16 -25.25
CA LYS A 154 -22.44 12.04 -24.35
C LYS A 154 -21.93 13.48 -24.38
N CYS A 155 -20.65 13.71 -24.08
CA CYS A 155 -20.12 15.06 -23.94
C CYS A 155 -20.11 15.84 -25.26
N VAL A 156 -19.53 15.29 -26.32
CA VAL A 156 -19.46 15.97 -27.63
C VAL A 156 -20.84 16.30 -28.20
N PRO A 157 -21.83 15.37 -28.23
CA PRO A 157 -23.19 15.70 -28.65
C PRO A 157 -23.86 16.77 -27.79
N ALA A 158 -23.69 16.71 -26.45
CA ALA A 158 -24.27 17.71 -25.55
C ALA A 158 -23.68 19.11 -25.79
N CYS A 159 -22.36 19.22 -25.98
CA CYS A 159 -21.72 20.49 -26.30
C CYS A 159 -22.23 21.08 -27.63
N LYS A 160 -22.39 20.24 -28.66
CA LYS A 160 -22.96 20.67 -29.95
C LYS A 160 -24.40 21.15 -29.79
N ALA A 161 -25.23 20.43 -29.03
CA ALA A 161 -26.62 20.81 -28.77
C ALA A 161 -26.74 22.13 -27.99
N ALA A 162 -25.79 22.42 -27.10
CA ALA A 162 -25.73 23.65 -26.32
C ALA A 162 -25.12 24.85 -27.08
N GLY A 163 -24.68 24.67 -28.34
CA GLY A 163 -24.07 25.75 -29.14
C GLY A 163 -22.68 26.20 -28.67
N LEU A 164 -21.96 25.36 -27.91
CA LEU A 164 -20.60 25.66 -27.46
C LEU A 164 -19.62 25.69 -28.65
N SER A 165 -18.54 26.46 -28.52
CA SER A 165 -17.61 26.77 -29.62
C SER A 165 -16.98 25.52 -30.25
N SER A 166 -16.63 25.65 -31.55
CA SER A 166 -15.95 24.60 -32.31
C SER A 166 -14.61 24.18 -31.71
N SER A 167 -13.92 25.08 -30.99
CA SER A 167 -12.63 24.78 -30.35
C SER A 167 -12.74 23.76 -29.21
N VAL A 168 -13.79 23.83 -28.38
CA VAL A 168 -14.03 22.86 -27.30
C VAL A 168 -14.36 21.48 -27.89
N VAL A 169 -15.22 21.46 -28.91
CA VAL A 169 -15.60 20.22 -29.60
C VAL A 169 -14.40 19.60 -30.32
N GLN A 170 -13.54 20.40 -30.98
CA GLN A 170 -12.32 19.92 -31.62
C GLN A 170 -11.32 19.38 -30.60
N GLY A 171 -11.12 20.06 -29.47
CA GLY A 171 -10.23 19.59 -28.41
C GLY A 171 -10.64 18.23 -27.85
N LEU A 172 -11.93 18.06 -27.53
CA LEU A 172 -12.47 16.77 -27.05
C LEU A 172 -12.34 15.66 -28.10
N THR A 173 -12.64 15.96 -29.37
CA THR A 173 -12.57 14.97 -30.45
C THR A 173 -11.11 14.54 -30.72
N ALA A 174 -10.17 15.49 -30.68
CA ALA A 174 -8.75 15.20 -30.86
C ALA A 174 -8.16 14.40 -29.69
N GLY A 175 -8.62 14.64 -28.45
CA GLY A 175 -8.16 13.93 -27.26
C GLY A 175 -8.56 12.45 -27.23
N VAL A 176 -9.67 12.08 -27.87
CA VAL A 176 -10.19 10.71 -27.93
C VAL A 176 -9.65 9.90 -29.11
N SER A 177 -9.11 10.58 -30.13
CA SER A 177 -8.61 9.94 -31.35
C SER A 177 -7.14 9.52 -31.28
N LYS A 178 -6.51 9.66 -30.10
CA LYS A 178 -5.12 9.27 -29.80
C LYS A 178 -5.12 8.05 -28.89
#